data_AF-A0A2J7ZWU5-F1
#
_entry.id   AF-A0A2J7ZWU5-F1
#
_cell.length_a   1.000
_cell.length_b   1.000
_cell.length_c   1.000
_cell.angle_alpha   90.00
_cell.angle_beta   90.00
_cell.angle_gamma   90.00
#
_symmetry.space_group_name_H-M   'P 1'
#
loop_
_entity.id
_entity.type
_entity.pdbx_description
1 polymer ?
#
loop_
_entity_poly.entity_id
_entity_poly.type
_entity_poly.pdbx_seq_one_letter_code
_entity_poly.pdbx_strand_id
1 'polypeptide(L)'
;MNLRSIALGVVLACLAERSLASTDVSQLLKQGDAALANSEFSSAVKFYTAAIAQQPSAPLLYTKRAAAHLSLHQPSQALRDLDKAVELDGSFVQGLINRGKLQRQMCSFAAAERDFSRVLELKPGQKVAEAELRRAREAQAKYEALEAAVAAAAERHAAAEAEGQGASVAGRDMDRLRFSFDRLYEDAADCVKVGPSAGGENALCGGAV
;
A
#
# COMPACT_ATOMS: atom_id res chain seq x y z
N MET A 1 -62.27 3.64 -8.42
CA MET A 1 -60.84 3.91 -8.16
C MET A 1 -60.51 5.28 -8.73
N ASN A 2 -60.21 6.27 -7.89
CA ASN A 2 -60.06 7.66 -8.33
C ASN A 2 -58.69 7.89 -8.97
N LEU A 3 -58.67 8.34 -10.23
CA LEU A 3 -57.46 8.71 -11.00
C LEU A 3 -56.55 9.69 -10.26
N ARG A 4 -57.11 10.53 -9.37
CA ARG A 4 -56.35 11.46 -8.52
C ARG A 4 -55.46 10.77 -7.47
N SER A 5 -55.84 9.61 -6.94
CA SER A 5 -55.01 8.86 -5.98
C SER A 5 -53.82 8.19 -6.63
N ILE A 6 -53.94 7.80 -7.91
CA ILE A 6 -52.84 7.16 -8.66
C ILE A 6 -51.79 8.21 -9.05
N ALA A 7 -52.23 9.39 -9.51
CA ALA A 7 -51.32 10.48 -9.87
C ALA A 7 -50.51 11.00 -8.66
N LEU A 8 -51.14 11.11 -7.48
CA LEU A 8 -50.45 11.56 -6.26
C LEU A 8 -49.42 10.55 -5.77
N GLY A 9 -49.70 9.25 -5.91
CA GLY A 9 -48.78 8.15 -5.54
C GLY A 9 -47.56 8.06 -6.47
N VAL A 10 -47.74 8.26 -7.78
CA VAL A 10 -46.62 8.24 -8.76
C VAL A 10 -45.72 9.47 -8.58
N VAL A 11 -46.29 10.65 -8.30
CA VAL A 11 -45.49 11.86 -8.03
C VAL A 11 -44.72 11.74 -6.71
N LEU A 12 -45.30 11.14 -5.66
CA LEU A 12 -44.57 10.87 -4.41
C LEU A 12 -43.43 9.84 -4.60
N ALA A 13 -43.63 8.81 -5.42
CA ALA A 13 -42.59 7.84 -5.74
C ALA A 13 -41.44 8.47 -6.56
N CYS A 14 -41.76 9.31 -7.54
CA CYS A 14 -40.76 10.09 -8.31
C CYS A 14 -39.99 11.11 -7.44
N LEU A 15 -40.60 11.63 -6.37
CA LEU A 15 -39.93 12.53 -5.42
C LEU A 15 -39.08 11.76 -4.39
N ALA A 16 -39.44 10.53 -4.04
CA ALA A 16 -38.64 9.66 -3.20
C ALA A 16 -37.37 9.15 -3.91
N GLU A 17 -37.45 8.83 -5.20
CA GLU A 17 -36.28 8.48 -6.02
C GLU A 17 -35.35 9.69 -6.28
N ARG A 18 -35.90 10.91 -6.26
CA ARG A 18 -35.15 12.17 -6.32
C ARG A 18 -34.45 12.57 -5.02
N SER A 19 -34.69 11.86 -3.91
CA SER A 19 -34.05 12.17 -2.62
C SER A 19 -32.65 11.58 -2.46
N LEU A 20 -32.17 10.80 -3.44
CA LEU A 20 -30.73 10.71 -3.71
C LEU A 20 -30.33 12.01 -4.44
N ALA A 21 -30.54 13.13 -3.75
CA ALA A 21 -29.90 14.38 -4.09
C ALA A 21 -28.44 14.04 -4.36
N SER A 22 -27.93 14.42 -5.53
CA SER A 22 -26.53 14.28 -5.90
C SER A 22 -25.66 14.71 -4.73
N THR A 23 -25.23 13.74 -3.92
CA THR A 23 -24.44 14.02 -2.72
C THR A 23 -23.17 14.63 -3.25
N ASP A 24 -22.95 15.91 -2.97
CA ASP A 24 -21.80 16.62 -3.49
C ASP A 24 -20.52 15.87 -3.11
N VAL A 25 -19.52 15.89 -4.00
CA VAL A 25 -18.24 15.22 -3.77
C VAL A 25 -17.62 15.69 -2.46
N SER A 26 -17.79 16.96 -2.09
CA SER A 26 -17.34 17.46 -0.79
C SER A 26 -18.02 16.78 0.39
N GLN A 27 -19.31 16.42 0.27
CA GLN A 27 -20.04 15.75 1.33
C GLN A 27 -19.64 14.28 1.44
N LEU A 28 -19.47 13.59 0.30
CA LEU A 28 -18.92 12.22 0.27
C LEU A 28 -17.52 12.16 0.87
N LEU A 29 -16.68 13.16 0.59
CA LEU A 29 -15.36 13.28 1.19
C LEU A 29 -15.42 13.42 2.71
N LYS A 30 -16.28 14.30 3.24
CA LYS A 30 -16.46 14.46 4.69
C LYS A 30 -16.94 13.16 5.34
N GLN A 31 -17.86 12.44 4.70
CA GLN A 31 -18.34 11.15 5.19
C GLN A 31 -17.26 10.09 5.18
N GLY A 32 -16.44 10.01 4.11
CA GLY A 32 -15.29 9.12 4.03
C GLY A 32 -14.23 9.42 5.08
N ASP A 33 -13.92 10.70 5.30
CA ASP A 33 -12.94 11.14 6.31
C ASP A 33 -13.44 10.85 7.73
N ALA A 34 -14.73 11.05 8.01
CA ALA A 34 -15.35 10.69 9.28
C ALA A 34 -15.36 9.17 9.51
N ALA A 35 -15.69 8.38 8.49
CA ALA A 35 -15.64 6.92 8.55
C ALA A 35 -14.20 6.42 8.81
N LEU A 36 -13.18 7.02 8.17
CA LEU A 36 -11.78 6.73 8.47
C LEU A 36 -11.44 7.02 9.93
N ALA A 37 -11.86 8.18 10.45
CA ALA A 37 -11.59 8.57 11.83
C ALA A 37 -12.27 7.63 12.85
N ASN A 38 -13.45 7.10 12.51
CA ASN A 38 -14.19 6.14 13.33
C ASN A 38 -13.73 4.68 13.15
N SER A 39 -12.64 4.43 12.42
CA SER A 39 -12.15 3.10 12.06
C SER A 39 -13.13 2.25 11.23
N GLU A 40 -14.11 2.88 10.59
CA GLU A 40 -15.07 2.24 9.69
C GLU A 40 -14.52 2.18 8.26
N PHE A 41 -13.37 1.52 8.09
CA PHE A 41 -12.58 1.60 6.85
C PHE A 41 -13.35 1.10 5.62
N SER A 42 -14.17 0.05 5.75
CA SER A 42 -15.03 -0.46 4.65
C SER A 42 -16.07 0.57 4.20
N SER A 43 -16.62 1.36 5.15
CA SER A 43 -17.55 2.45 4.82
C SER A 43 -16.82 3.61 4.15
N ALA A 44 -15.62 3.95 4.62
CA ALA A 44 -14.78 4.96 3.98
C ALA A 44 -14.48 4.64 2.51
N VAL A 45 -14.12 3.38 2.20
CA VAL A 45 -13.92 2.92 0.82
C VAL A 45 -15.17 3.14 -0.04
N LYS A 46 -16.37 2.88 0.48
CA LYS A 46 -17.63 3.10 -0.25
C LYS A 46 -17.85 4.59 -0.56
N PHE A 47 -17.67 5.46 0.43
CA PHE A 47 -17.83 6.90 0.23
C PHE A 47 -16.82 7.47 -0.77
N TYR A 48 -15.55 7.07 -0.68
CA TYR A 48 -14.54 7.49 -1.66
C TYR A 48 -14.79 6.92 -3.04
N THR A 49 -15.29 5.69 -3.15
CA THR A 49 -15.64 5.11 -4.45
C THR A 49 -16.80 5.86 -5.11
N ALA A 50 -17.82 6.26 -4.33
CA ALA A 50 -18.89 7.13 -4.82
C ALA A 50 -18.38 8.51 -5.24
N ALA A 51 -17.42 9.09 -4.50
CA ALA A 51 -16.78 10.36 -4.87
C ALA A 51 -15.99 10.24 -6.18
N ILE A 52 -15.22 9.15 -6.35
CA ILE A 52 -14.46 8.86 -7.57
C ILE A 52 -15.39 8.70 -8.78
N ALA A 53 -16.56 8.06 -8.60
CA ALA A 53 -17.53 7.91 -9.68
C ALA A 53 -18.05 9.26 -10.20
N GLN A 54 -18.09 10.30 -9.35
CA GLN A 54 -18.47 11.65 -9.76
C GLN A 54 -17.29 12.46 -10.32
N GLN A 55 -16.09 12.30 -9.76
CA GLN A 55 -14.87 13.01 -10.18
C GLN A 55 -13.70 12.03 -10.40
N PRO A 56 -13.69 11.29 -11.53
CA PRO A 56 -12.70 10.25 -11.78
C PRO A 56 -11.29 10.79 -12.05
N SER A 57 -11.16 12.09 -12.36
CA SER A 57 -9.89 12.75 -12.66
C SER A 57 -9.24 13.43 -11.45
N ALA A 58 -9.78 13.25 -10.23
CA ALA A 58 -9.25 13.90 -9.02
C ALA A 58 -8.25 12.98 -8.27
N PRO A 59 -6.93 13.26 -8.30
CA PRO A 59 -5.90 12.40 -7.68
C PRO A 59 -6.09 12.22 -6.17
N LEU A 60 -6.58 13.27 -5.49
CA LEU A 60 -6.81 13.27 -4.05
C LEU A 60 -7.76 12.15 -3.62
N LEU A 61 -8.81 11.86 -4.41
CA LEU A 61 -9.82 10.86 -4.05
C LEU A 61 -9.22 9.45 -4.00
N TYR A 62 -8.35 9.13 -4.97
CA TYR A 62 -7.62 7.87 -4.98
C TYR A 62 -6.66 7.77 -3.79
N THR A 63 -5.92 8.83 -3.44
CA THR A 63 -5.04 8.78 -2.26
C THR A 63 -5.80 8.57 -0.94
N LYS A 64 -7.01 9.13 -0.83
CA LYS A 64 -7.88 8.93 0.35
C LYS A 64 -8.43 7.50 0.41
N ARG A 65 -8.85 6.94 -0.73
CA ARG A 65 -9.27 5.54 -0.81
C ARG A 65 -8.12 4.57 -0.52
N ALA A 66 -6.92 4.86 -1.02
CA ALA A 66 -5.72 4.09 -0.71
C ALA A 66 -5.44 4.04 0.80
N ALA A 67 -5.59 5.16 1.52
CA ALA A 67 -5.44 5.18 2.97
C ALA A 67 -6.45 4.24 3.66
N ALA A 68 -7.70 4.22 3.21
CA ALA A 68 -8.70 3.28 3.72
C ALA A 68 -8.35 1.81 3.42
N HIS A 69 -7.83 1.52 2.22
CA HIS A 69 -7.35 0.17 1.88
C HIS A 69 -6.15 -0.26 2.75
N LEU A 70 -5.22 0.65 3.07
CA LEU A 70 -4.11 0.34 3.97
C LEU A 70 -4.61 0.00 5.37
N SER A 71 -5.60 0.73 5.89
CA SER A 71 -6.23 0.40 7.17
C SER A 71 -7.00 -0.92 7.15
N LEU A 72 -7.38 -1.42 5.97
CA LEU A 72 -7.98 -2.75 5.77
C LEU A 72 -6.93 -3.85 5.53
N HIS A 73 -5.63 -3.55 5.67
CA HIS A 73 -4.54 -4.46 5.32
C HIS A 73 -4.59 -4.94 3.85
N GLN A 74 -4.98 -4.06 2.94
CA GLN A 74 -5.08 -4.32 1.49
C GLN A 74 -4.05 -3.49 0.70
N PRO A 75 -2.73 -3.75 0.88
CA PRO A 75 -1.66 -2.95 0.27
C PRO A 75 -1.72 -2.98 -1.27
N SER A 76 -2.04 -4.12 -1.88
CA SER A 76 -2.12 -4.21 -3.35
C SER A 76 -3.25 -3.36 -3.94
N GLN A 77 -4.36 -3.17 -3.20
CA GLN A 77 -5.45 -2.28 -3.65
C GLN A 77 -5.05 -0.81 -3.48
N ALA A 78 -4.41 -0.49 -2.35
CA ALA A 78 -3.88 0.84 -2.09
C ALA A 78 -2.84 1.26 -3.13
N LEU A 79 -1.94 0.35 -3.54
CA LEU A 79 -0.91 0.64 -4.54
C LEU A 79 -1.55 1.02 -5.89
N ARG A 80 -2.57 0.28 -6.35
CA ARG A 80 -3.29 0.61 -7.59
C ARG A 80 -3.93 2.00 -7.56
N ASP A 81 -4.49 2.38 -6.42
CA ASP A 81 -5.07 3.72 -6.25
C ASP A 81 -3.98 4.81 -6.28
N LEU A 82 -2.85 4.57 -5.64
CA LEU A 82 -1.73 5.51 -5.63
C LEU A 82 -1.08 5.63 -7.01
N ASP A 83 -0.95 4.53 -7.75
CA ASP A 83 -0.52 4.54 -9.15
C ASP A 83 -1.47 5.37 -10.00
N LYS A 84 -2.79 5.19 -9.84
CA LYS A 84 -3.76 6.00 -10.57
C LYS A 84 -3.68 7.48 -10.22
N ALA A 85 -3.45 7.81 -8.94
CA ALA A 85 -3.27 9.19 -8.52
C ALA A 85 -2.07 9.87 -9.20
N VAL A 86 -0.94 9.16 -9.29
CA VAL A 86 0.28 9.67 -9.93
C VAL A 86 0.15 9.69 -11.47
N GLU A 87 -0.60 8.77 -12.06
CA GLU A 87 -0.93 8.79 -13.50
C GLU A 87 -1.77 10.01 -13.86
N LEU A 88 -2.75 10.37 -13.02
CA LEU A 88 -3.60 11.54 -13.22
C LEU A 88 -2.84 12.85 -13.02
N ASP A 89 -1.93 12.91 -12.05
CA ASP A 89 -1.07 14.06 -11.82
C ASP A 89 0.32 13.63 -11.33
N GLY A 90 1.27 13.58 -12.27
CA GLY A 90 2.66 13.24 -11.99
C GLY A 90 3.43 14.28 -11.17
N SER A 91 2.81 15.43 -10.87
CA SER A 91 3.34 16.46 -9.98
C SER A 91 2.71 16.42 -8.58
N PHE A 92 1.77 15.49 -8.34
CA PHE A 92 1.04 15.39 -7.09
C PHE A 92 1.92 14.85 -5.95
N VAL A 93 2.57 15.79 -5.25
CA VAL A 93 3.54 15.51 -4.19
C VAL A 93 3.02 14.54 -3.13
N GLN A 94 1.77 14.69 -2.68
CA GLN A 94 1.21 13.80 -1.67
C GLN A 94 1.04 12.37 -2.19
N GLY A 95 0.62 12.21 -3.46
CA GLY A 95 0.50 10.92 -4.12
C GLY A 95 1.84 10.21 -4.24
N LEU A 96 2.88 10.93 -4.70
CA LEU A 96 4.25 10.41 -4.80
C LEU A 96 4.82 9.99 -3.43
N ILE A 97 4.63 10.80 -2.37
CA ILE A 97 5.07 10.42 -1.02
C ILE A 97 4.35 9.17 -0.53
N ASN A 98 3.02 9.12 -0.69
CA ASN A 98 2.24 7.99 -0.21
C ASN A 98 2.59 6.70 -0.97
N ARG A 99 2.80 6.80 -2.29
CA ARG A 99 3.21 5.66 -3.12
C ARG A 99 4.62 5.19 -2.75
N GLY A 100 5.57 6.10 -2.65
CA GLY A 100 6.94 5.76 -2.25
C GLY A 100 7.00 5.12 -0.86
N LYS A 101 6.20 5.61 0.09
CA LYS A 101 6.08 4.98 1.42
C LYS A 101 5.56 3.56 1.31
N LEU A 102 4.46 3.34 0.59
CA LEU A 102 3.91 2.00 0.40
C LEU A 102 4.88 1.06 -0.33
N GLN A 103 5.56 1.54 -1.37
CA GLN A 103 6.58 0.77 -2.09
C GLN A 103 7.75 0.39 -1.19
N ARG A 104 8.22 1.30 -0.33
CA ARG A 104 9.24 1.01 0.69
C ARG A 104 8.75 -0.07 1.67
N GLN A 105 7.48 0.00 2.05
CA GLN A 105 6.81 -1.03 2.86
C GLN A 105 6.56 -2.34 2.08
N MET A 106 6.64 -2.34 0.76
CA MET A 106 6.61 -3.56 -0.05
C MET A 106 8.03 -3.98 -0.44
N CYS A 107 9.06 -3.45 0.26
CA CYS A 107 10.47 -3.70 0.00
C CYS A 107 10.90 -3.39 -1.46
N SER A 108 10.09 -2.62 -2.19
CA SER A 108 10.38 -2.09 -3.53
C SER A 108 11.18 -0.79 -3.44
N PHE A 109 12.37 -0.86 -2.84
CA PHE A 109 13.15 0.32 -2.44
C PHE A 109 13.53 1.23 -3.63
N ALA A 110 13.99 0.64 -4.73
CA ALA A 110 14.36 1.40 -5.93
C ALA A 110 13.17 2.18 -6.53
N ALA A 111 11.95 1.65 -6.43
CA ALA A 111 10.75 2.36 -6.86
C ALA A 111 10.43 3.53 -5.92
N ALA A 112 10.50 3.29 -4.62
CA ALA A 112 10.31 4.32 -3.60
C ALA A 112 11.32 5.47 -3.74
N GLU A 113 12.59 5.17 -4.01
CA GLU A 113 13.62 6.18 -4.22
C GLU A 113 13.32 7.09 -5.41
N ARG A 114 12.78 6.53 -6.52
CA ARG A 114 12.38 7.33 -7.69
C ARG A 114 11.27 8.32 -7.32
N ASP A 115 10.27 7.87 -6.58
CA ASP A 115 9.17 8.73 -6.16
C ASP A 115 9.63 9.84 -5.21
N PHE A 116 10.45 9.51 -4.20
CA PHE A 116 10.97 10.53 -3.29
C PHE A 116 11.92 11.50 -3.99
N SER A 117 12.77 11.02 -4.89
CA SER A 117 13.64 11.88 -5.71
C SER A 117 12.82 12.82 -6.59
N ARG A 118 11.74 12.32 -7.20
CA ARG A 118 10.83 13.15 -7.98
C ARG A 118 10.16 14.23 -7.14
N VAL A 119 9.79 13.93 -5.89
CA VAL A 119 9.27 14.94 -4.97
C VAL A 119 10.29 16.03 -4.67
N LEU A 120 11.56 15.68 -4.52
CA LEU A 120 12.64 16.63 -4.28
C LEU A 120 13.00 17.47 -5.51
N GLU A 121 12.83 16.93 -6.71
CA GLU A 121 12.90 17.71 -7.96
C GLU A 121 11.78 18.75 -8.05
N LEU A 122 10.56 18.36 -7.69
CA LEU A 122 9.37 19.24 -7.74
C LEU A 122 9.38 20.28 -6.62
N LYS A 123 9.80 19.88 -5.41
CA LYS A 123 9.88 20.72 -4.21
C LYS A 123 11.21 20.48 -3.49
N PRO A 124 12.27 21.19 -3.87
CA PRO A 124 13.53 21.14 -3.15
C PRO A 124 13.36 21.53 -1.67
N GLY A 125 14.06 20.84 -0.76
CA GLY A 125 13.97 21.09 0.69
C GLY A 125 12.75 20.48 1.39
N GLN A 126 12.02 19.59 0.71
CA GLN A 126 10.87 18.90 1.30
C GLN A 126 11.36 17.81 2.27
N LYS A 127 11.38 18.17 3.57
CA LYS A 127 11.95 17.36 4.66
C LYS A 127 11.42 15.93 4.77
N VAL A 128 10.14 15.70 4.48
CA VAL A 128 9.54 14.35 4.52
C VAL A 128 10.14 13.49 3.41
N ALA A 129 10.28 14.02 2.20
CA ALA A 129 10.89 13.28 1.08
C ALA A 129 12.38 13.03 1.32
N GLU A 130 13.13 13.97 1.89
CA GLU A 130 14.54 13.76 2.26
C GLU A 130 14.68 12.64 3.30
N ALA A 131 13.85 12.67 4.34
CA ALA A 131 13.87 11.65 5.40
C ALA A 131 13.46 10.27 4.88
N GLU A 132 12.41 10.19 4.06
CA GLU A 132 11.94 8.92 3.48
C GLU A 132 12.90 8.37 2.41
N LEU A 133 13.55 9.22 1.63
CA LEU A 133 14.60 8.81 0.69
C LEU A 133 15.79 8.19 1.43
N ARG A 134 16.23 8.82 2.52
CA ARG A 134 17.29 8.26 3.38
C ARG A 134 16.87 6.90 3.95
N ARG A 135 15.64 6.79 4.47
CA ARG A 135 15.08 5.53 4.99
C ARG A 135 15.02 4.44 3.91
N ALA A 136 14.64 4.78 2.69
CA ALA A 136 14.59 3.83 1.58
C ALA A 136 15.98 3.27 1.25
N ARG A 137 17.00 4.14 1.15
CA ARG A 137 18.40 3.74 0.90
C ARG A 137 18.98 2.88 2.02
N GLU A 138 18.75 3.28 3.26
CA GLU A 138 19.18 2.50 4.43
C GLU A 138 18.51 1.12 4.46
N ALA A 139 17.22 1.05 4.12
CA ALA A 139 16.50 -0.22 4.04
C ALA A 139 17.02 -1.10 2.89
N GLN A 140 17.29 -0.52 1.71
CA GLN A 140 17.87 -1.23 0.59
C GLN A 140 19.25 -1.82 0.93
N ALA A 141 20.15 -1.02 1.49
CA ALA A 141 21.49 -1.49 1.86
C ALA A 141 21.44 -2.62 2.90
N LYS A 142 20.52 -2.53 3.88
CA LYS A 142 20.30 -3.60 4.86
C LYS A 142 19.77 -4.88 4.20
N TYR A 143 18.86 -4.74 3.23
CA TYR A 143 18.31 -5.87 2.50
C TYR A 143 19.38 -6.58 1.65
N GLU A 144 20.17 -5.82 0.89
CA GLU A 144 21.29 -6.36 0.08
C GLU A 144 22.35 -7.05 0.96
N ALA A 145 22.70 -6.45 2.11
CA ALA A 145 23.64 -7.03 3.05
C ALA A 145 23.12 -8.36 3.65
N LEU A 146 21.81 -8.44 3.90
CA LEU A 146 21.17 -9.67 4.38
C LEU A 146 21.21 -10.77 3.31
N GLU A 147 20.83 -10.45 2.07
CA GLU A 147 20.87 -11.41 0.97
C GLU A 147 22.29 -11.97 0.76
N ALA A 148 23.30 -11.11 0.81
CA ALA A 148 24.70 -11.54 0.75
C ALA A 148 25.10 -12.43 1.94
N ALA A 149 24.64 -12.12 3.16
CA ALA A 149 24.92 -12.94 4.34
C ALA A 149 24.27 -14.33 4.27
N VAL A 150 23.05 -14.41 3.73
CA VAL A 150 22.34 -15.68 3.51
C VAL A 150 23.06 -16.51 2.45
N ALA A 151 23.44 -15.90 1.32
CA ALA A 151 24.19 -16.60 0.27
C ALA A 151 25.52 -17.18 0.80
N ALA A 152 26.29 -16.38 1.55
CA ALA A 152 27.54 -16.82 2.15
C ALA A 152 27.34 -17.97 3.16
N ALA A 153 26.23 -17.98 3.90
CA ALA A 153 25.92 -19.06 4.82
C ALA A 153 25.51 -20.35 4.11
N ALA A 154 24.74 -20.25 3.02
CA ALA A 154 24.38 -21.39 2.18
C ALA A 154 25.63 -22.05 1.57
N GLU A 155 26.61 -21.26 1.12
CA GLU A 155 27.90 -21.78 0.63
C GLU A 155 28.68 -22.51 1.72
N ARG A 156 28.77 -21.94 2.94
CA ARG A 156 29.43 -22.60 4.08
C ARG A 156 28.75 -23.92 4.45
N HIS A 157 27.43 -23.97 4.37
CA HIS A 157 26.67 -25.19 4.58
C HIS A 157 27.02 -26.26 3.54
N ALA A 158 26.98 -25.90 2.25
CA ALA A 158 27.33 -26.81 1.17
C ALA A 158 28.77 -27.35 1.29
N ALA A 159 29.71 -26.51 1.73
CA ALA A 159 31.08 -26.91 2.00
C ALA A 159 31.20 -27.88 3.21
N ALA A 160 30.50 -27.59 4.31
CA ALA A 160 30.51 -28.44 5.52
C ALA A 160 29.89 -29.83 5.27
N GLU A 161 28.86 -29.91 4.40
CA GLU A 161 28.28 -31.17 3.95
C GLU A 161 29.27 -32.00 3.11
N ALA A 162 30.01 -31.36 2.20
CA ALA A 162 31.02 -32.02 1.38
C ALA A 162 32.19 -32.59 2.21
N GLU A 163 32.50 -31.99 3.36
CA GLU A 163 33.55 -32.43 4.28
C GLU A 163 33.10 -33.50 5.29
N GLY A 164 31.84 -33.94 5.25
CA GLY A 164 31.32 -34.98 6.15
C GLY A 164 31.11 -34.54 7.61
N GLN A 165 31.17 -33.23 7.87
CA GLN A 165 30.92 -32.63 9.18
C GLN A 165 29.40 -32.40 9.35
N GLY A 166 28.67 -33.51 9.50
CA GLY A 166 27.22 -33.57 9.32
C GLY A 166 26.39 -32.64 10.20
N ALA A 167 25.37 -32.04 9.57
CA ALA A 167 24.04 -31.60 10.03
C ALA A 167 23.89 -30.72 11.31
N SER A 168 24.72 -30.88 12.34
CA SER A 168 24.54 -30.23 13.65
C SER A 168 25.07 -28.79 13.74
N VAL A 169 26.04 -28.43 12.90
CA VAL A 169 26.55 -27.04 12.78
C VAL A 169 25.66 -26.27 11.80
N ALA A 170 25.37 -26.91 10.66
CA ALA A 170 24.42 -26.51 9.63
C ALA A 170 23.04 -26.08 10.15
N GLY A 171 22.37 -26.93 10.94
CA GLY A 171 21.04 -26.61 11.48
C GLY A 171 21.03 -25.44 12.44
N ARG A 172 22.10 -25.27 13.24
CA ARG A 172 22.22 -24.15 14.19
C ARG A 172 22.46 -22.82 13.50
N ASP A 173 23.25 -22.78 12.42
CA ASP A 173 23.47 -21.56 11.64
C ASP A 173 22.23 -21.17 10.82
N MET A 174 21.53 -22.14 10.22
CA MET A 174 20.27 -21.88 9.52
C MET A 174 19.15 -21.45 10.45
N ASP A 175 19.05 -22.01 11.66
CA ASP A 175 18.10 -21.53 12.67
C ASP A 175 18.45 -20.12 13.17
N ARG A 176 19.75 -19.79 13.30
CA ARG A 176 20.21 -18.45 13.66
C ARG A 176 19.93 -17.44 12.54
N LEU A 177 20.11 -17.85 11.29
CA LEU A 177 19.81 -17.04 10.11
C LEU A 177 18.32 -16.86 9.92
N ARG A 178 17.52 -17.92 10.07
CA ARG A 178 16.05 -17.87 10.10
C ARG A 178 15.56 -16.96 11.22
N PHE A 179 16.12 -17.06 12.42
CA PHE A 179 15.77 -16.16 13.52
C PHE A 179 16.22 -14.73 13.25
N SER A 180 17.37 -14.51 12.59
CA SER A 180 17.79 -13.18 12.15
C SER A 180 16.92 -12.65 11.01
N PHE A 181 16.37 -13.53 10.16
CA PHE A 181 15.44 -13.20 9.09
C PHE A 181 14.09 -12.81 9.68
N ASP A 182 13.49 -13.65 10.54
CA ASP A 182 12.26 -13.33 11.27
C ASP A 182 12.40 -12.03 12.06
N ARG A 183 13.53 -11.84 12.74
CA ARG A 183 13.86 -10.61 13.46
C ARG A 183 14.10 -9.43 12.52
N LEU A 184 14.59 -9.63 11.30
CA LEU A 184 14.71 -8.57 10.29
C LEU A 184 13.36 -8.23 9.66
N TYR A 185 12.41 -9.15 9.54
CA TYR A 185 11.02 -8.82 9.19
C TYR A 185 10.28 -8.14 10.35
N GLU A 186 10.65 -8.43 11.60
CA GLU A 186 10.12 -7.73 12.78
C GLU A 186 10.79 -6.36 12.99
N ASP A 187 12.10 -6.23 12.78
CA ASP A 187 12.88 -5.00 12.94
C ASP A 187 12.76 -4.08 11.70
N ALA A 188 12.55 -4.65 10.51
CA ALA A 188 11.98 -3.96 9.35
C ALA A 188 10.45 -3.94 9.49
N ALA A 189 9.94 -3.48 10.64
CA ALA A 189 8.53 -3.26 10.97
C ALA A 189 7.74 -2.44 9.92
N ASP A 190 8.43 -1.90 8.92
CA ASP A 190 7.83 -1.23 7.77
C ASP A 190 7.49 -2.18 6.60
N CYS A 191 8.15 -3.33 6.40
CA CYS A 191 7.81 -4.20 5.27
C CYS A 191 6.56 -5.06 5.57
N VAL A 192 5.45 -4.75 4.89
CA VAL A 192 4.20 -5.50 4.95
C VAL A 192 4.45 -6.87 4.31
N LYS A 193 4.23 -7.95 5.08
CA LYS A 193 4.08 -9.30 4.55
C LYS A 193 2.84 -9.34 3.67
N VAL A 194 2.99 -9.06 2.37
CA VAL A 194 1.90 -9.23 1.40
C VAL A 194 1.74 -10.74 1.21
N GLY A 195 0.61 -11.33 1.61
CA GLY A 195 0.30 -12.72 1.24
C GLY A 195 0.23 -12.86 -0.29
N PRO A 196 0.44 -14.06 -0.87
CA PRO A 196 0.50 -14.23 -2.31
C PRO A 196 -0.80 -13.76 -2.97
N SER A 197 -0.79 -12.57 -3.58
CA SER A 197 -1.90 -12.13 -4.43
C SER A 197 -1.71 -12.71 -5.81
N ALA A 198 -2.73 -13.41 -6.29
CA ALA A 198 -2.79 -13.98 -7.62
C ALA A 198 -2.65 -12.88 -8.68
N GLY A 199 -1.60 -12.99 -9.51
CA GLY A 199 -1.44 -12.21 -10.74
C GLY A 199 -0.24 -11.28 -10.74
N GLY A 200 0.89 -11.80 -11.23
CA GLY A 200 2.03 -11.01 -11.72
C GLY A 200 3.09 -10.72 -10.67
N GLU A 201 4.19 -11.47 -10.73
CA GLU A 201 5.48 -11.14 -10.10
C GLU A 201 5.40 -10.86 -8.59
N ASN A 202 4.98 -11.88 -7.85
CA ASN A 202 5.21 -12.00 -6.41
C ASN A 202 6.71 -12.13 -6.14
N ALA A 203 7.47 -11.04 -6.22
CA ALA A 203 8.72 -10.88 -5.47
C ALA A 203 8.33 -10.61 -4.01
N LEU A 204 7.79 -11.64 -3.37
CA LEU A 204 7.49 -11.65 -1.97
C LEU A 204 8.81 -11.67 -1.23
N CYS A 205 9.08 -10.60 -0.50
CA CYS A 205 9.94 -10.65 0.66
C CYS A 205 9.38 -11.72 1.60
N GLY A 206 9.93 -12.93 1.48
CA GLY A 206 9.59 -14.11 2.26
C GLY A 206 8.91 -15.21 1.46
N GLY A 207 9.70 -16.01 0.74
CA GLY A 207 9.25 -17.33 0.33
C GLY A 207 9.91 -17.90 -0.94
N ALA A 208 11.06 -18.55 -0.77
CA ALA A 208 11.38 -19.82 -1.44
C ALA A 208 12.61 -20.46 -0.77
N VAL A 209 12.32 -21.54 -0.03
CA VAL A 209 13.20 -22.65 0.41
C VAL A 209 14.46 -22.30 1.19
#